data_AF-A0A9P5QX83-F1
#
_entry.id   AF-A0A9P5QX83-F1
#
_cell.length_a   1.000
_cell.length_b   1.000
_cell.length_c   1.000
_cell.angle_alpha   90.00
_cell.angle_beta   90.00
_cell.angle_gamma   90.00
#
_symmetry.space_group_name_H-M   'P 1'
#
loop_
_entity.id
_entity.type
_entity.pdbx_description
1 polymer ?
#
loop_
_entity_poly.entity_id
_entity_poly.type
_entity_poly.pdbx_seq_one_letter_code
_entity_poly.pdbx_strand_id
1 'polypeptide(L)'
;MSKRKATEKRDPEDVEMVSHDENGSNDDSGSDGDLEDIINVDFEFFDPKENDFHAVKNLLGQYFSSDSILFGLSELSELIVSQPNVGTTIKVNGVDSDPYSILTVLNMNQHLYNIHKTTASSTSSEEVSSSLAAPKPSLAMTQIRDYVFTKSKQNEKLHAKLKGLLSAGSKKEVGLIMSERFINMPVETAPPMWRMMLEEVKWAIDEGLPFNFEYYLLLSPTYHEVAPKADLEEDSLKPIKKKTKMADPATFFFHPEEEMLQQYAEFTQDFKLTTPPTVAESKSTFEDYGIAPARRMMLIHKDKIPEVVQLMTNNTQW
;
A
#
# COMPACT_ATOMS: atom_id res chain seq x y z
N MET A 1 40.85 33.24 14.15
CA MET A 1 40.49 32.17 15.12
C MET A 1 38.99 32.30 15.36
N SER A 2 38.11 31.33 15.19
CA SER A 2 38.23 29.87 15.18
C SER A 2 37.32 29.24 14.11
N LYS A 3 37.63 27.98 13.76
CA LYS A 3 37.31 27.25 12.53
C LYS A 3 35.86 26.78 12.41
N ARG A 4 35.33 26.83 11.18
CA ARG A 4 34.24 25.95 10.67
C ARG A 4 34.87 24.59 10.28
N LYS A 5 34.18 23.48 10.54
CA LYS A 5 34.52 22.11 10.08
C LYS A 5 33.21 21.52 9.53
N ALA A 6 33.01 21.56 8.21
CA ALA A 6 33.41 20.59 7.18
C ALA A 6 32.50 19.35 7.16
N THR A 7 31.54 19.41 6.22
CA THR A 7 31.00 18.34 5.38
C THR A 7 31.60 16.94 5.56
N GLU A 8 30.74 15.97 5.88
CA GLU A 8 30.97 14.55 5.61
C GLU A 8 29.99 14.14 4.50
N LYS A 9 30.58 13.75 3.37
CA LYS A 9 29.89 13.05 2.28
C LYS A 9 29.58 11.63 2.77
N ARG A 10 28.37 11.14 2.51
CA ARG A 10 28.04 9.72 2.62
C ARG A 10 28.65 9.01 1.40
N ASP A 11 29.55 8.06 1.63
CA ASP A 11 29.89 7.04 0.63
C ASP A 11 28.79 5.94 0.68
N PRO A 12 28.36 5.38 -0.47
CA PRO A 12 27.25 4.44 -0.53
C PRO A 12 27.78 3.00 -0.58
N GLU A 13 28.44 2.49 0.45
CA GLU A 13 28.75 1.06 0.58
C GLU A 13 28.61 0.61 2.05
N ASP A 14 27.89 -0.50 2.23
CA ASP A 14 27.82 -1.40 3.39
C ASP A 14 27.08 -0.95 4.66
N VAL A 15 25.77 -1.20 4.67
CA VAL A 15 25.07 -1.64 5.90
C VAL A 15 25.25 -3.16 5.98
N GLU A 16 26.28 -3.63 6.68
CA GLU A 16 26.44 -5.05 6.99
C GLU A 16 25.25 -5.54 7.84
N MET A 17 24.44 -6.41 7.24
CA MET A 17 23.40 -7.17 7.93
C MET A 17 24.01 -8.39 8.65
N VAL A 18 23.53 -8.64 9.86
CA VAL A 18 24.02 -9.67 10.78
C VAL A 18 23.79 -11.08 10.22
N SER A 19 24.86 -11.79 9.87
CA SER A 19 24.82 -13.24 9.66
C SER A 19 24.88 -13.98 11.00
N HIS A 20 24.02 -14.99 11.17
CA HIS A 20 24.14 -15.97 12.25
C HIS A 20 25.18 -17.02 11.84
N ASP A 21 26.35 -17.00 12.49
CA ASP A 21 27.35 -18.06 12.41
C ASP A 21 26.91 -19.26 13.29
N GLU A 22 26.46 -20.36 12.66
CA GLU A 22 26.51 -21.69 13.29
C GLU A 22 27.66 -22.49 12.68
N ASN A 23 28.73 -22.62 13.45
CA ASN A 23 29.90 -23.43 13.15
C ASN A 23 29.58 -24.92 13.36
N GLY A 24 29.29 -25.64 12.28
CA GLY A 24 29.10 -27.10 12.26
C GLY A 24 29.99 -27.74 11.20
N SER A 25 31.18 -28.18 11.60
CA SER A 25 32.10 -28.92 10.74
C SER A 25 31.53 -30.30 10.41
N ASN A 26 31.27 -30.58 9.14
CA ASN A 26 31.13 -31.96 8.63
C ASN A 26 31.84 -32.06 7.28
N ASP A 27 33.04 -32.66 7.30
CA ASP A 27 33.62 -33.32 6.15
C ASP A 27 32.77 -34.55 5.82
N ASP A 28 32.12 -34.58 4.65
CA ASP A 28 31.83 -35.86 4.02
C ASP A 28 31.99 -35.77 2.50
N SER A 29 32.79 -36.68 1.97
CA SER A 29 33.13 -36.78 0.56
C SER A 29 32.17 -37.74 -0.13
N GLY A 30 31.55 -37.28 -1.22
CA GLY A 30 31.08 -38.16 -2.29
C GLY A 30 29.58 -38.12 -2.56
N SER A 31 29.22 -37.56 -3.72
CA SER A 31 28.60 -38.30 -4.84
C SER A 31 28.16 -37.28 -5.88
N ASP A 32 28.84 -37.23 -7.03
CA ASP A 32 28.31 -36.62 -8.25
C ASP A 32 27.03 -37.38 -8.64
N GLY A 33 25.89 -36.80 -8.27
CA GLY A 33 24.58 -37.22 -8.70
C GLY A 33 23.75 -35.96 -8.83
N ASP A 34 23.61 -35.49 -10.07
CA ASP A 34 22.62 -34.52 -10.57
C ASP A 34 21.94 -33.70 -9.44
N LEU A 35 22.68 -32.74 -8.88
CA LEU A 35 22.08 -31.68 -8.07
C LEU A 35 21.25 -30.84 -9.03
N GLU A 36 19.99 -31.23 -9.19
CA GLU A 36 18.93 -30.37 -9.73
C GLU A 36 19.15 -28.97 -9.16
N ASP A 37 19.30 -27.99 -10.04
CA ASP A 37 19.61 -26.60 -9.71
C ASP A 37 18.75 -26.11 -8.54
N ILE A 38 19.32 -26.04 -7.33
CA ILE A 38 18.60 -25.55 -6.15
C ILE A 38 18.31 -24.07 -6.40
N ILE A 39 17.05 -23.74 -6.68
CA ILE A 39 16.62 -22.35 -6.87
C ILE A 39 16.52 -21.71 -5.49
N ASN A 40 17.50 -20.88 -5.14
CA ASN A 40 17.38 -20.00 -3.97
C ASN A 40 16.56 -18.77 -4.33
N VAL A 41 15.60 -18.42 -3.48
CA VAL A 41 14.76 -17.22 -3.65
C VAL A 41 14.90 -16.40 -2.39
N ASP A 42 15.57 -15.26 -2.50
CA ASP A 42 15.75 -14.31 -1.42
C ASP A 42 14.78 -13.13 -1.61
N PHE A 43 14.06 -12.75 -0.54
CA PHE A 43 13.20 -11.58 -0.55
C PHE A 43 13.98 -10.39 -0.01
N GLU A 44 14.41 -9.52 -0.92
CA GLU A 44 15.18 -8.33 -0.60
C GLU A 44 14.27 -7.09 -0.56
N PHE A 45 14.53 -6.21 0.40
CA PHE A 45 13.74 -5.00 0.64
C PHE A 45 14.52 -3.78 0.16
N PHE A 46 13.88 -2.95 -0.67
CA PHE A 46 14.50 -1.75 -1.25
C PHE A 46 13.56 -0.55 -1.21
N ASP A 47 14.12 0.65 -1.10
CA ASP A 47 13.37 1.87 -1.35
C ASP A 47 12.86 1.91 -2.81
N PRO A 48 11.64 2.43 -3.08
CA PRO A 48 11.16 2.68 -4.43
C PRO A 48 12.12 3.57 -5.21
N LYS A 49 12.44 3.18 -6.44
CA LYS A 49 13.33 3.92 -7.34
C LYS A 49 12.64 4.29 -8.64
N GLU A 50 13.23 5.21 -9.40
CA GLU A 50 12.68 5.66 -10.68
C GLU A 50 12.48 4.51 -11.70
N ASN A 51 13.37 3.51 -11.69
CA ASN A 51 13.22 2.32 -12.53
C ASN A 51 12.00 1.46 -12.15
N ASP A 52 11.48 1.58 -10.93
CA ASP A 52 10.30 0.84 -10.46
C ASP A 52 8.98 1.42 -10.96
N PHE A 53 9.01 2.58 -11.62
CA PHE A 53 7.81 3.32 -12.03
C PHE A 53 6.75 2.42 -12.71
N HIS A 54 7.18 1.56 -13.63
CA HIS A 54 6.27 0.69 -14.38
C HIS A 54 5.66 -0.41 -13.53
N ALA A 55 6.45 -1.06 -12.68
CA ALA A 55 5.99 -2.10 -11.77
C ALA A 55 5.05 -1.52 -10.69
N VAL A 56 5.42 -0.39 -10.09
CA VAL A 56 4.57 0.35 -9.13
C VAL A 56 3.25 0.74 -9.78
N LYS A 57 3.27 1.24 -11.01
CA LYS A 57 2.03 1.57 -11.74
C LYS A 57 1.14 0.34 -11.96
N ASN A 58 1.72 -0.82 -12.24
CA ASN A 58 0.98 -2.06 -12.41
C ASN A 58 0.37 -2.55 -11.08
N LEU A 59 1.16 -2.51 -10.00
CA LEU A 59 0.69 -2.80 -8.64
C LEU A 59 -0.45 -1.85 -8.24
N LEU A 60 -0.35 -0.55 -8.51
CA LEU A 60 -1.45 0.39 -8.29
C LEU A 60 -2.68 0.08 -9.15
N GLY A 61 -2.48 -0.41 -10.37
CA GLY A 61 -3.55 -0.92 -11.23
C GLY A 61 -4.31 -2.06 -10.57
N GLN A 62 -3.60 -3.02 -9.96
CA GLN A 62 -4.18 -4.12 -9.18
C GLN A 62 -4.87 -3.59 -7.90
N TYR A 63 -4.20 -2.67 -7.19
CA TYR A 63 -4.71 -2.04 -5.98
C TYR A 63 -6.01 -1.26 -6.18
N PHE A 64 -6.25 -0.67 -7.34
CA PHE A 64 -7.55 -0.05 -7.64
C PHE A 64 -8.49 -0.93 -8.47
N SER A 65 -8.02 -2.07 -8.99
CA SER A 65 -8.75 -3.02 -9.85
C SER A 65 -9.51 -2.26 -10.97
N SER A 66 -10.79 -2.54 -11.19
CA SER A 66 -11.62 -1.92 -12.22
C SER A 66 -11.75 -0.39 -12.08
N ASP A 67 -11.54 0.17 -10.88
CA ASP A 67 -11.57 1.61 -10.64
C ASP A 67 -10.22 2.30 -10.94
N SER A 68 -9.17 1.55 -11.31
CA SER A 68 -7.87 2.10 -11.72
C SER A 68 -7.98 3.19 -12.79
N ILE A 69 -8.95 3.05 -13.72
CA ILE A 69 -9.22 4.03 -14.79
C ILE A 69 -9.70 5.40 -14.28
N LEU A 70 -10.14 5.49 -13.02
CA LEU A 70 -10.63 6.73 -12.41
C LEU A 70 -9.49 7.60 -11.87
N PHE A 71 -8.28 7.04 -11.78
CA PHE A 71 -7.13 7.67 -11.13
C PHE A 71 -5.98 7.88 -12.12
N GLY A 72 -5.28 9.01 -11.97
CA GLY A 72 -4.04 9.30 -12.67
C GLY A 72 -2.88 8.44 -12.16
N LEU A 73 -2.89 7.13 -12.46
CA LEU A 73 -1.90 6.19 -11.90
C LEU A 73 -0.46 6.55 -12.25
N SER A 74 -0.18 7.15 -13.41
CA SER A 74 1.16 7.62 -13.76
C SER A 74 1.65 8.68 -12.78
N GLU A 75 0.81 9.68 -12.46
CA GLU A 75 1.16 10.71 -11.50
C GLU A 75 1.29 10.13 -10.08
N LEU A 76 0.40 9.20 -9.71
CA LEU A 76 0.49 8.54 -8.40
C LEU A 76 1.78 7.70 -8.27
N SER A 77 2.19 7.02 -9.33
CA SER A 77 3.44 6.25 -9.36
C SER A 77 4.65 7.17 -9.26
N GLU A 78 4.64 8.29 -10.01
CA GLU A 78 5.66 9.33 -9.92
C GLU A 78 5.79 9.87 -8.50
N LEU A 79 4.65 10.14 -7.84
CA LEU A 79 4.65 10.57 -6.44
C LEU A 79 5.29 9.53 -5.53
N ILE A 80 5.05 8.23 -5.75
CA ILE A 80 5.62 7.16 -4.92
C ILE A 80 7.13 7.05 -5.12
N VAL A 81 7.61 6.96 -6.36
CA VAL A 81 9.04 6.74 -6.66
C VAL A 81 9.90 7.99 -6.43
N SER A 82 9.28 9.17 -6.42
CA SER A 82 9.96 10.43 -6.10
C SER A 82 10.00 10.74 -4.59
N GLN A 83 9.43 9.90 -3.72
CA GLN A 83 9.44 10.15 -2.29
C GLN A 83 10.85 9.98 -1.71
N PRO A 84 11.32 10.94 -0.90
CA PRO A 84 12.52 10.75 -0.12
C PRO A 84 12.24 9.77 1.03
N ASN A 85 12.97 8.64 1.04
CA ASN A 85 13.16 7.78 2.21
C ASN A 85 11.87 7.16 2.81
N VAL A 86 10.75 7.11 2.07
CA VAL A 86 9.50 6.51 2.55
C VAL A 86 8.86 5.63 1.50
N GLY A 87 8.68 4.37 1.87
CA GLY A 87 8.16 3.29 1.05
C GLY A 87 9.17 2.17 0.96
N THR A 88 8.67 0.94 0.92
CA THR A 88 9.46 -0.28 0.79
C THR A 88 8.92 -1.13 -0.34
N THR A 89 9.80 -1.65 -1.17
CA THR A 89 9.51 -2.64 -2.21
C THR A 89 10.15 -3.98 -1.88
N ILE A 90 9.58 -5.08 -2.37
CA ILE A 90 10.23 -6.40 -2.33
C ILE A 90 10.62 -6.85 -3.73
N LYS A 91 11.88 -7.27 -3.88
CA LYS A 91 12.46 -7.79 -5.11
C LYS A 91 13.13 -9.13 -4.82
N VAL A 92 13.14 -10.02 -5.82
CA VAL A 92 13.76 -11.36 -5.70
C VAL A 92 14.97 -11.58 -6.61
N ASN A 93 15.20 -10.67 -7.57
CA ASN A 93 16.25 -10.79 -8.57
C ASN A 93 17.18 -9.56 -8.53
N GLY A 94 17.48 -9.08 -7.33
CA GLY A 94 18.32 -7.90 -7.08
C GLY A 94 17.65 -6.55 -7.34
N VAL A 95 18.42 -5.49 -7.09
CA VAL A 95 17.95 -4.10 -6.98
C VAL A 95 17.36 -3.51 -8.26
N ASP A 96 17.78 -4.00 -9.43
CA ASP A 96 17.34 -3.49 -10.74
C ASP A 96 16.12 -4.25 -11.29
N SER A 97 15.67 -5.31 -10.60
CA SER A 97 14.49 -6.07 -11.00
C SER A 97 13.19 -5.36 -10.61
N ASP A 98 12.09 -5.76 -11.26
CA ASP A 98 10.77 -5.23 -10.94
C ASP A 98 10.31 -5.69 -9.55
N PRO A 99 9.75 -4.80 -8.73
CA PRO A 99 9.19 -5.16 -7.43
C PRO A 99 7.91 -5.99 -7.54
N TYR A 100 7.80 -6.98 -6.66
CA TYR A 100 6.65 -7.86 -6.50
C TYR A 100 5.67 -7.37 -5.43
N SER A 101 6.12 -6.44 -4.59
CA SER A 101 5.33 -5.79 -3.54
C SER A 101 5.77 -4.35 -3.34
N ILE A 102 4.82 -3.51 -2.94
CA ILE A 102 5.03 -2.13 -2.52
C ILE A 102 4.20 -1.85 -1.25
N LEU A 103 4.82 -1.23 -0.26
CA LEU A 103 4.16 -0.58 0.87
C LEU A 103 4.66 0.86 0.94
N THR A 104 3.77 1.83 0.89
CA THR A 104 4.14 3.25 0.96
C THR A 104 3.04 4.09 1.60
N VAL A 105 3.39 5.29 2.07
CA VAL A 105 2.45 6.25 2.63
C VAL A 105 2.65 7.63 2.02
N LEU A 106 1.60 8.18 1.38
CA LEU A 106 1.62 9.52 0.80
C LEU A 106 0.91 10.54 1.69
N ASN A 107 1.47 11.73 1.84
CA ASN A 107 0.77 12.82 2.53
C ASN A 107 -0.33 13.43 1.64
N MET A 108 -1.60 13.09 1.93
CA MET A 108 -2.73 13.59 1.16
C MET A 108 -2.84 15.11 1.21
N ASN A 109 -2.70 15.70 2.40
CA ASN A 109 -2.85 17.13 2.61
C ASN A 109 -1.76 17.93 1.88
N GLN A 110 -0.52 17.43 1.87
CA GLN A 110 0.58 18.01 1.14
C GLN A 110 0.32 18.02 -0.37
N HIS A 111 -0.08 16.89 -0.95
CA HIS A 111 -0.31 16.81 -2.40
C HIS A 111 -1.61 17.48 -2.86
N LEU A 112 -2.56 17.74 -1.94
CA LEU A 112 -3.79 18.49 -2.21
C LEU A 112 -3.59 20.01 -2.11
N TYR A 113 -2.74 20.48 -1.19
CA TYR A 113 -2.69 21.91 -0.83
C TYR A 113 -1.29 22.52 -0.80
N ASN A 114 -0.23 21.74 -1.07
CA ASN A 114 1.16 22.18 -1.06
C ASN A 114 1.52 22.93 0.23
N ILE A 115 1.19 22.32 1.38
CA ILE A 115 1.28 22.93 2.70
C ILE A 115 2.73 23.18 3.11
N HIS A 116 3.62 22.27 2.74
CA HIS A 116 5.05 22.30 2.95
C HIS A 116 5.77 22.66 1.67
N LYS A 117 6.88 23.41 1.78
CA LYS A 117 7.74 23.69 0.62
C LYS A 117 8.43 22.39 0.22
N THR A 118 8.16 21.90 -0.98
CA THR A 118 8.87 20.77 -1.58
C THR A 118 10.35 21.15 -1.73
N THR A 119 11.20 20.67 -0.84
CA THR A 119 12.66 20.77 -0.95
C THR A 119 13.16 19.64 -1.84
N ALA A 120 13.03 19.77 -3.15
CA ALA A 120 13.70 18.89 -4.10
C ALA A 120 14.77 19.69 -4.89
N SER A 121 15.99 19.14 -4.89
CA SER A 121 17.24 19.58 -5.53
C SER A 121 18.08 20.64 -4.78
N SER A 122 18.99 20.14 -3.94
CA SER A 122 20.32 20.74 -3.81
C SER A 122 21.17 20.31 -5.00
N THR A 123 21.03 21.00 -6.14
CA THR A 123 22.06 21.06 -7.18
C THR A 123 22.14 22.50 -7.67
N SER A 124 23.36 23.01 -7.63
CA SER A 124 23.77 24.39 -7.84
C SER A 124 23.32 25.02 -9.16
N SER A 125 22.81 26.25 -9.05
CA SER A 125 23.02 27.39 -9.93
C SER A 125 22.71 27.22 -11.42
N GLU A 126 21.61 27.82 -11.90
CA GLU A 126 21.58 29.07 -12.68
C GLU A 126 20.19 29.28 -13.30
N GLU A 127 19.80 30.54 -13.39
CA GLU A 127 18.46 31.05 -13.69
C GLU A 127 18.03 30.84 -15.16
N VAL A 128 16.77 30.45 -15.43
CA VAL A 128 15.92 31.10 -16.46
C VAL A 128 14.42 30.97 -16.10
N SER A 129 13.87 32.09 -15.61
CA SER A 129 12.58 32.72 -15.94
C SER A 129 11.29 31.91 -16.26
N SER A 130 10.21 32.38 -15.63
CA SER A 130 8.81 32.48 -16.12
C SER A 130 7.82 31.33 -15.84
N SER A 131 7.28 31.28 -14.62
CA SER A 131 5.90 31.72 -14.32
C SER A 131 5.57 31.42 -12.85
N LEU A 132 5.08 32.42 -12.11
CA LEU A 132 4.45 32.22 -10.81
C LEU A 132 3.07 31.57 -11.04
N ALA A 133 3.05 30.29 -11.39
CA ALA A 133 1.86 29.47 -11.20
C ALA A 133 1.85 29.02 -9.74
N ALA A 134 0.78 29.33 -9.00
CA ALA A 134 0.55 28.70 -7.71
C ALA A 134 0.69 27.18 -7.88
N PRO A 135 1.38 26.48 -6.96
CA PRO A 135 1.66 25.06 -7.15
C PRO A 135 0.34 24.31 -7.26
N LYS A 136 0.15 23.66 -8.42
CA LYS A 136 -1.09 22.99 -8.79
C LYS A 136 -1.31 21.79 -7.87
N PRO A 137 -2.54 21.54 -7.36
CA PRO A 137 -2.83 20.32 -6.62
C PRO A 137 -2.62 19.10 -7.52
N SER A 138 -2.15 17.99 -6.93
CA SER A 138 -2.02 16.74 -7.64
C SER A 138 -3.39 16.29 -8.18
N LEU A 139 -3.44 15.92 -9.46
CA LEU A 139 -4.69 15.46 -10.08
C LEU A 139 -5.07 14.09 -9.50
N ALA A 140 -4.13 13.15 -9.41
CA ALA A 140 -4.33 11.84 -8.81
C ALA A 140 -4.83 11.95 -7.36
N MET A 141 -4.19 12.80 -6.53
CA MET A 141 -4.63 12.96 -5.14
C MET A 141 -6.01 13.61 -5.02
N THR A 142 -6.33 14.54 -5.91
CA THR A 142 -7.66 15.16 -5.99
C THR A 142 -8.72 14.11 -6.35
N GLN A 143 -8.44 13.24 -7.32
CA GLN A 143 -9.33 12.13 -7.71
C GLN A 143 -9.55 11.15 -6.56
N ILE A 144 -8.48 10.77 -5.84
CA ILE A 144 -8.58 9.89 -4.66
C ILE A 144 -9.44 10.53 -3.58
N ARG A 145 -9.23 11.81 -3.26
CA ARG A 145 -10.05 12.55 -2.28
C ARG A 145 -11.53 12.53 -2.66
N ASP A 146 -11.84 12.85 -3.92
CA ASP A 146 -13.22 12.94 -4.39
C ASP A 146 -13.89 11.56 -4.44
N TYR A 147 -13.13 10.52 -4.76
CA TYR A 147 -13.55 9.14 -4.68
C TYR A 147 -13.88 8.74 -3.24
N VAL A 148 -12.97 8.99 -2.30
CA VAL A 148 -13.15 8.74 -0.86
C VAL A 148 -14.37 9.49 -0.31
N PHE A 149 -14.57 10.75 -0.69
CA PHE A 149 -15.76 11.51 -0.32
C PHE A 149 -17.05 10.97 -0.93
N THR A 150 -16.99 10.40 -2.13
CA THR A 150 -18.16 9.80 -2.77
C THR A 150 -18.54 8.49 -2.08
N LYS A 151 -17.56 7.64 -1.77
CA LYS A 151 -17.79 6.33 -1.15
C LYS A 151 -18.17 6.45 0.34
N SER A 152 -17.60 7.40 1.07
CA SER A 152 -17.87 7.61 2.50
C SER A 152 -19.28 8.12 2.83
N LYS A 153 -20.09 8.54 1.86
CA LYS A 153 -21.45 9.09 2.08
C LYS A 153 -22.39 8.13 2.83
N GLN A 154 -22.10 6.83 2.83
CA GLN A 154 -22.89 5.83 3.54
C GLN A 154 -22.73 5.93 5.07
N ASN A 155 -21.61 6.47 5.54
CA ASN A 155 -21.34 6.69 6.96
C ASN A 155 -21.13 8.19 7.24
N GLU A 156 -22.17 8.86 7.73
CA GLU A 156 -22.16 10.31 7.97
C GLU A 156 -21.03 10.76 8.91
N LYS A 157 -20.71 9.98 9.95
CA LYS A 157 -19.64 10.30 10.92
C LYS A 157 -18.27 10.25 10.26
N LEU A 158 -17.99 9.17 9.51
CA LEU A 158 -16.75 9.03 8.75
C LEU A 158 -16.63 10.14 7.69
N HIS A 159 -17.71 10.41 6.96
CA HIS A 159 -17.72 11.44 5.92
C HIS A 159 -17.43 12.84 6.49
N ALA A 160 -18.04 13.20 7.61
CA ALA A 160 -17.78 14.47 8.30
C ALA A 160 -16.33 14.55 8.79
N LYS A 161 -15.80 13.46 9.35
CA LYS A 161 -14.40 13.37 9.81
C LYS A 161 -13.42 13.55 8.66
N LEU A 162 -13.58 12.81 7.56
CA LEU A 162 -12.74 12.90 6.36
C LEU A 162 -12.78 14.30 5.74
N LYS A 163 -13.96 14.92 5.64
CA LYS A 163 -14.08 16.30 5.17
C LYS A 163 -13.33 17.29 6.05
N GLY A 164 -13.34 17.10 7.37
CA GLY A 164 -12.56 17.90 8.29
C GLY A 164 -11.06 17.72 8.09
N LEU A 165 -10.60 16.47 8.05
CA LEU A 165 -9.17 16.12 7.93
C LEU A 165 -8.56 16.55 6.58
N LEU A 166 -9.30 16.35 5.49
CA LEU A 166 -8.85 16.67 4.13
C LEU A 166 -9.25 18.07 3.67
N SER A 167 -9.65 18.97 4.57
CA SER A 167 -9.93 20.37 4.23
C SER A 167 -8.65 21.21 4.17
N ALA A 168 -8.69 22.28 3.38
CA ALA A 168 -7.58 23.23 3.30
C ALA A 168 -7.34 23.87 4.68
N GLY A 169 -6.11 23.75 5.20
CA GLY A 169 -5.72 24.31 6.51
C GLY A 169 -5.95 23.37 7.71
N SER A 170 -6.30 22.10 7.49
CA SER A 170 -6.26 21.11 8.56
C SER A 170 -4.84 21.00 9.13
N LYS A 171 -4.71 21.09 10.46
CA LYS A 171 -3.45 20.81 11.18
C LYS A 171 -3.21 19.31 11.40
N LYS A 172 -4.23 18.49 11.14
CA LYS A 172 -4.19 17.04 11.28
C LYS A 172 -4.06 16.46 9.88
N GLU A 173 -2.84 16.09 9.52
CA GLU A 173 -2.53 15.55 8.21
C GLU A 173 -2.88 14.06 8.12
N VAL A 174 -3.20 13.62 6.91
CA VAL A 174 -3.60 12.24 6.60
C VAL A 174 -2.57 11.58 5.69
N GLY A 175 -2.02 10.45 6.14
CA GLY A 175 -1.21 9.56 5.32
C GLY A 175 -2.09 8.55 4.59
N LEU A 176 -2.04 8.52 3.27
CA LEU A 176 -2.67 7.48 2.45
C LEU A 176 -1.70 6.31 2.34
N ILE A 177 -2.01 5.20 3.01
CA ILE A 177 -1.24 3.97 2.88
C ILE A 177 -1.72 3.24 1.63
N MET A 178 -0.77 2.73 0.86
CA MET A 178 -1.00 1.79 -0.23
C MET A 178 -0.08 0.59 -0.02
N SER A 179 -0.70 -0.56 0.14
CA SER A 179 -0.03 -1.85 0.36
C SER A 179 -0.57 -2.81 -0.68
N GLU A 180 0.29 -3.28 -1.58
CA GLU A 180 -0.08 -4.22 -2.61
C GLU A 180 1.06 -5.20 -2.89
N ARG A 181 0.70 -6.44 -3.19
CA ARG A 181 1.67 -7.48 -3.57
C ARG A 181 1.04 -8.50 -4.49
N PHE A 182 1.87 -9.22 -5.22
CA PHE A 182 1.35 -10.37 -5.96
C PHE A 182 0.82 -11.45 -5.02
N ILE A 183 -0.23 -12.15 -5.44
CA ILE A 183 -0.93 -13.14 -4.62
C ILE A 183 -0.06 -14.33 -4.19
N ASN A 184 1.05 -14.57 -4.90
CA ASN A 184 2.01 -15.62 -4.60
C ASN A 184 3.12 -15.17 -3.63
N MET A 185 3.12 -13.92 -3.20
CA MET A 185 4.08 -13.42 -2.21
C MET A 185 3.73 -13.95 -0.82
N PRO A 186 4.70 -14.52 -0.07
CA PRO A 186 4.47 -15.00 1.29
C PRO A 186 3.93 -13.91 2.21
N VAL A 187 3.00 -14.27 3.07
CA VAL A 187 2.36 -13.35 4.03
C VAL A 187 3.34 -12.88 5.11
N GLU A 188 4.37 -13.68 5.37
CA GLU A 188 5.46 -13.43 6.31
C GLU A 188 6.35 -12.26 5.90
N THR A 189 6.27 -11.79 4.65
CA THR A 189 6.98 -10.58 4.24
C THR A 189 6.29 -9.30 4.72
N ALA A 190 5.01 -9.34 5.11
CA ALA A 190 4.28 -8.15 5.53
C ALA A 190 4.84 -7.53 6.83
N PRO A 191 5.07 -8.29 7.93
CA PRO A 191 5.61 -7.71 9.18
C PRO A 191 6.90 -6.91 9.04
N PRO A 192 7.96 -7.40 8.35
CA PRO A 192 9.16 -6.60 8.15
C PRO A 192 8.88 -5.34 7.30
N MET A 193 8.05 -5.40 6.24
CA MET A 193 7.69 -4.20 5.46
C MET A 193 7.02 -3.14 6.35
N TRP A 194 6.05 -3.53 7.16
CA TRP A 194 5.34 -2.60 8.04
C TRP A 194 6.23 -1.99 9.12
N ARG A 195 7.23 -2.76 9.60
CA ARG A 195 8.26 -2.24 10.52
C ARG A 195 9.16 -1.22 9.83
N MET A 196 9.64 -1.52 8.63
CA MET A 196 10.46 -0.61 7.83
C MET A 196 9.71 0.70 7.55
N MET A 197 8.45 0.63 7.11
CA MET A 197 7.62 1.81 6.89
C MET A 197 7.49 2.69 8.16
N LEU A 198 7.37 2.10 9.35
CA LEU A 198 7.34 2.87 10.61
C LEU A 198 8.66 3.58 10.91
N GLU A 199 9.78 2.91 10.64
CA GLU A 199 11.12 3.47 10.82
C GLU A 199 11.40 4.59 9.81
N GLU A 200 11.09 4.35 8.54
CA GLU A 200 11.15 5.32 7.44
C GLU A 200 10.36 6.59 7.74
N VAL A 201 9.09 6.46 8.14
CA VAL A 201 8.24 7.60 8.53
C VAL A 201 8.86 8.37 9.70
N LYS A 202 9.41 7.66 10.70
CA LYS A 202 10.07 8.30 11.84
C LYS A 202 11.30 9.08 11.41
N TRP A 203 12.16 8.49 10.57
CA TRP A 203 13.34 9.17 10.04
C TRP A 203 12.97 10.39 9.20
N ALA A 204 11.92 10.27 8.37
CA ALA A 204 11.44 11.39 7.58
C ALA A 204 10.94 12.54 8.47
N ILE A 205 10.25 12.24 9.58
CA ILE A 205 9.86 13.26 10.58
C ILE A 205 11.09 13.91 11.22
N ASP A 206 12.10 13.13 11.59
CA ASP A 206 13.35 13.64 12.19
C ASP A 206 14.14 14.53 11.21
N GLU A 207 14.07 14.25 9.90
CA GLU A 207 14.61 15.08 8.82
C GLU A 207 13.75 16.32 8.50
N GLY A 208 12.60 16.49 9.16
CA GLY A 208 11.69 17.61 8.97
C GLY A 208 10.81 17.50 7.71
N LEU A 209 10.68 16.29 7.14
CA LEU A 209 9.81 15.99 6.02
C LEU A 209 8.34 15.88 6.47
N PRO A 210 7.37 16.10 5.56
CA PRO A 210 5.96 16.18 5.92
C PRO A 210 5.30 14.80 6.06
N PHE A 211 5.76 14.00 7.02
CA PHE A 211 5.23 12.66 7.32
C PHE A 211 4.64 12.55 8.74
N ASN A 212 4.46 13.67 9.43
CA ASN A 212 3.85 13.71 10.76
C ASN A 212 2.31 13.62 10.68
N PHE A 213 1.82 12.43 10.35
CA PHE A 213 0.39 12.16 10.19
C PHE A 213 -0.32 12.06 11.54
N GLU A 214 -1.57 12.55 11.59
CA GLU A 214 -2.47 12.25 12.70
C GLU A 214 -3.27 10.96 12.44
N TYR A 215 -3.63 10.76 11.18
CA TYR A 215 -4.46 9.65 10.73
C TYR A 215 -3.88 9.00 9.50
N TYR A 216 -4.08 7.68 9.40
CA TYR A 216 -3.78 6.89 8.22
C TYR A 216 -5.08 6.42 7.57
N LEU A 217 -5.16 6.55 6.24
CA LEU A 217 -6.26 6.09 5.42
C LEU A 217 -5.78 4.92 4.55
N LEU A 218 -6.52 3.82 4.56
CA LEU A 218 -6.25 2.64 3.73
C LEU A 218 -7.52 2.24 2.95
N LEU A 219 -7.34 1.75 1.72
CA LEU A 219 -8.40 1.27 0.83
C LEU A 219 -8.18 -0.21 0.49
N SER A 220 -8.44 -1.08 1.45
CA SER A 220 -8.11 -2.50 1.38
C SER A 220 -8.95 -3.26 0.34
N PRO A 221 -8.32 -4.04 -0.56
CA PRO A 221 -8.99 -5.05 -1.37
C PRO A 221 -9.73 -6.06 -0.49
N THR A 222 -11.02 -6.28 -0.76
CA THR A 222 -11.83 -7.29 -0.07
C THR A 222 -12.71 -8.02 -1.08
N TYR A 223 -13.25 -9.16 -0.70
CA TYR A 223 -14.23 -9.87 -1.53
C TYR A 223 -15.33 -10.51 -0.68
N HIS A 224 -16.45 -10.76 -1.33
CA HIS A 224 -17.53 -11.58 -0.78
C HIS A 224 -17.68 -12.84 -1.62
N GLU A 225 -17.91 -13.97 -0.97
CA GLU A 225 -18.32 -15.18 -1.67
C GLU A 225 -19.77 -15.05 -2.15
N VAL A 226 -19.99 -15.37 -3.42
CA VAL A 226 -21.31 -15.36 -4.04
C VAL A 226 -21.60 -16.78 -4.50
N ALA A 227 -22.72 -17.33 -4.03
CA ALA A 227 -23.20 -18.62 -4.51
C ALA A 227 -23.29 -18.63 -6.05
N PRO A 228 -22.93 -19.75 -6.70
CA PRO A 228 -23.04 -19.86 -8.14
C PRO A 228 -24.49 -19.56 -8.54
N LYS A 229 -24.66 -18.62 -9.47
CA LYS A 229 -25.91 -18.53 -10.20
C LYS A 229 -25.96 -19.80 -11.03
N ALA A 230 -26.68 -20.82 -10.57
CA ALA A 230 -27.10 -21.90 -11.43
C ALA A 230 -27.73 -21.24 -12.67
N ASP A 231 -27.19 -21.54 -13.85
CA ASP A 231 -27.81 -21.17 -15.12
C ASP A 231 -29.19 -21.83 -15.14
N LEU A 232 -30.19 -21.12 -14.63
CA LEU A 232 -31.58 -21.49 -14.76
C LEU A 232 -31.93 -21.24 -16.21
N GLU A 233 -31.82 -22.31 -17.00
CA GLU A 233 -32.62 -22.46 -18.22
C GLU A 233 -34.06 -22.02 -17.90
N GLU A 234 -34.63 -21.23 -18.81
CA GLU A 234 -36.01 -20.76 -18.77
C GLU A 234 -36.99 -21.93 -18.70
N ASP A 235 -37.35 -22.39 -17.49
CA ASP A 235 -38.72 -22.83 -17.21
C ASP A 235 -38.96 -23.02 -15.70
N SER A 236 -39.56 -22.02 -15.05
CA SER A 236 -40.66 -22.23 -14.09
C SER A 236 -40.98 -20.95 -13.29
N LEU A 237 -42.16 -20.43 -13.55
CA LEU A 237 -42.84 -19.42 -12.74
C LEU A 237 -43.08 -19.94 -11.31
N LYS A 238 -42.54 -19.25 -10.29
CA LYS A 238 -43.25 -18.79 -9.07
C LYS A 238 -42.30 -18.11 -8.05
N PRO A 239 -42.66 -16.94 -7.49
CA PRO A 239 -41.84 -16.25 -6.49
C PRO A 239 -42.13 -16.77 -5.07
N ILE A 240 -41.22 -17.55 -4.49
CA ILE A 240 -41.27 -17.86 -3.06
C ILE A 240 -40.56 -16.75 -2.29
N LYS A 241 -41.37 -15.85 -1.71
CA LYS A 241 -40.93 -14.89 -0.68
C LYS A 241 -40.60 -15.64 0.61
N LYS A 242 -39.34 -16.03 0.80
CA LYS A 242 -38.77 -16.24 2.13
C LYS A 242 -37.67 -15.21 2.36
N LYS A 243 -38.02 -14.15 3.09
CA LYS A 243 -37.05 -13.24 3.73
C LYS A 243 -36.36 -14.02 4.84
N THR A 244 -35.42 -14.89 4.49
CA THR A 244 -34.36 -15.26 5.43
C THR A 244 -33.57 -13.98 5.66
N LYS A 245 -33.46 -13.52 6.91
CA LYS A 245 -32.47 -12.50 7.28
C LYS A 245 -31.13 -13.07 6.85
N MET A 246 -30.61 -12.64 5.70
CA MET A 246 -29.26 -12.96 5.30
C MET A 246 -28.38 -12.42 6.43
N ALA A 247 -27.64 -13.30 7.08
CA ALA A 247 -26.42 -12.86 7.75
C ALA A 247 -25.65 -12.03 6.72
N ASP A 248 -25.09 -10.89 7.13
CA ASP A 248 -24.28 -10.09 6.23
C ASP A 248 -23.23 -11.01 5.57
N PRO A 249 -23.09 -10.98 4.23
CA PRO A 249 -22.14 -11.84 3.55
C PRO A 249 -20.75 -11.59 4.15
N ALA A 250 -20.07 -12.66 4.56
CA ALA A 250 -18.74 -12.55 5.16
C ALA A 250 -17.81 -11.79 4.19
N THR A 251 -17.17 -10.74 4.69
CA THR A 251 -16.15 -9.99 3.95
C THR A 251 -14.81 -10.63 4.24
N PHE A 252 -14.12 -11.06 3.20
CA PHE A 252 -12.77 -11.61 3.28
C PHE A 252 -11.75 -10.62 2.75
N PHE A 253 -10.52 -10.73 3.25
CA PHE A 253 -9.39 -9.93 2.81
C PHE A 253 -8.49 -10.73 1.88
N PHE A 254 -7.89 -10.06 0.90
CA PHE A 254 -6.82 -10.67 0.10
C PHE A 254 -5.51 -10.72 0.89
N HIS A 255 -5.32 -9.75 1.78
CA HIS A 255 -4.12 -9.59 2.60
C HIS A 255 -4.48 -9.78 4.08
N PRO A 256 -4.04 -10.86 4.74
CA PRO A 256 -4.42 -11.15 6.13
C PRO A 256 -3.99 -10.05 7.11
N GLU A 257 -2.92 -9.31 6.82
CA GLU A 257 -2.49 -8.19 7.67
C GLU A 257 -3.52 -7.03 7.70
N GLU A 258 -4.36 -6.91 6.67
CA GLU A 258 -5.41 -5.90 6.61
C GLU A 258 -6.58 -6.22 7.56
N GLU A 259 -6.81 -7.51 7.85
CA GLU A 259 -7.74 -7.92 8.90
C GLU A 259 -7.25 -7.47 10.28
N MET A 260 -5.93 -7.53 10.53
CA MET A 260 -5.33 -7.06 11.78
C MET A 260 -5.44 -5.53 11.90
N LEU A 261 -5.19 -4.79 10.81
CA LEU A 261 -5.37 -3.33 10.77
C LEU A 261 -6.81 -2.92 11.08
N GLN A 262 -7.79 -3.67 10.58
CA GLN A 262 -9.19 -3.39 10.84
C GLN A 262 -9.52 -3.37 12.34
N GLN A 263 -8.92 -4.25 13.15
CA GLN A 263 -9.21 -4.36 14.57
C GLN A 263 -8.89 -3.05 15.33
N TYR A 264 -8.05 -2.20 14.77
CA TYR A 264 -7.59 -0.96 15.37
C TYR A 264 -8.12 0.30 14.66
N ALA A 265 -8.96 0.14 13.63
CA ALA A 265 -9.52 1.26 12.88
C ALA A 265 -10.59 2.01 13.69
N GLU A 266 -10.50 3.35 13.73
CA GLU A 266 -11.53 4.23 14.32
C GLU A 266 -12.82 4.16 13.49
N PHE A 267 -12.68 4.01 12.18
CA PHE A 267 -13.78 3.81 11.25
C PHE A 267 -13.45 2.78 10.19
N THR A 268 -14.43 1.93 9.90
CA THR A 268 -14.41 0.96 8.81
C THR A 268 -15.67 1.13 7.98
N GLN A 269 -15.53 1.14 6.65
CA GLN A 269 -16.69 1.16 5.76
C GLN A 269 -16.43 0.37 4.48
N ASP A 270 -17.30 -0.59 4.21
CA ASP A 270 -17.29 -1.32 2.95
C ASP A 270 -17.96 -0.50 1.86
N PHE A 271 -17.44 -0.62 0.65
CA PHE A 271 -18.06 -0.05 -0.53
C PHE A 271 -17.76 -0.90 -1.77
N LYS A 272 -18.69 -0.84 -2.71
CA LYS A 272 -18.53 -1.48 -4.02
C LYS A 272 -17.71 -0.58 -4.94
N LEU A 273 -16.91 -1.20 -5.81
CA LEU A 273 -16.23 -0.52 -6.90
C LEU A 273 -17.24 0.22 -7.79
N THR A 274 -16.84 1.34 -8.37
CA THR A 274 -17.69 2.14 -9.26
C THR A 274 -17.84 1.45 -10.61
N THR A 275 -16.73 0.94 -11.13
CA THR A 275 -16.65 0.16 -12.35
C THR A 275 -16.86 -1.31 -11.98
N PRO A 276 -17.78 -2.04 -12.62
CA PRO A 276 -17.97 -3.45 -12.34
C PRO A 276 -16.71 -4.25 -12.68
N PRO A 277 -16.33 -5.24 -11.86
CA PRO A 277 -15.20 -6.11 -12.14
C PRO A 277 -15.49 -6.98 -13.36
N THR A 278 -14.42 -7.39 -14.05
CA THR A 278 -14.50 -8.28 -15.21
C THR A 278 -14.88 -9.71 -14.81
N VAL A 279 -15.33 -10.52 -15.78
CA VAL A 279 -15.71 -11.93 -15.56
C VAL A 279 -14.51 -12.77 -15.05
N ALA A 280 -13.28 -12.38 -15.41
CA ALA A 280 -12.06 -13.02 -14.92
C ALA A 280 -11.80 -12.74 -13.43
N GLU A 281 -12.09 -11.54 -12.96
CA GLU A 281 -11.95 -11.13 -11.54
C GLU A 281 -13.07 -11.70 -10.64
N SER A 282 -14.06 -12.39 -11.20
CA SER A 282 -15.21 -12.95 -10.47
C SER A 282 -15.28 -14.48 -10.50
N LYS A 283 -14.42 -15.15 -11.28
CA LYS A 283 -14.34 -16.61 -11.38
C LYS A 283 -13.01 -17.11 -10.86
N SER A 284 -12.97 -17.61 -9.63
CA SER A 284 -11.91 -18.53 -9.21
C SER A 284 -12.12 -19.85 -9.96
N THR A 285 -11.14 -20.29 -10.73
CA THR A 285 -11.22 -21.42 -11.66
C THR A 285 -11.42 -22.79 -10.99
N PHE A 286 -11.53 -22.86 -9.66
CA PHE A 286 -11.46 -24.10 -8.89
C PHE A 286 -12.49 -24.23 -7.75
N GLU A 287 -13.37 -23.25 -7.53
CA GLU A 287 -14.43 -23.34 -6.51
C GLU A 287 -15.81 -23.05 -7.11
N ASP A 288 -16.82 -23.77 -6.63
CA ASP A 288 -18.22 -23.61 -7.07
C ASP A 288 -18.78 -22.21 -6.74
N TYR A 289 -18.10 -21.40 -5.91
CA TYR A 289 -18.53 -20.06 -5.52
C TYR A 289 -17.78 -18.99 -6.32
N GLY A 290 -18.51 -17.99 -6.83
CA GLY A 290 -17.90 -16.81 -7.44
C GLY A 290 -17.44 -15.81 -6.38
N ILE A 291 -16.48 -14.95 -6.72
CA ILE A 291 -16.08 -13.85 -5.85
C ILE A 291 -16.69 -12.53 -6.35
N ALA A 292 -17.15 -11.69 -5.42
CA ALA A 292 -17.56 -10.33 -5.69
C ALA A 292 -16.54 -9.36 -5.06
N PRO A 293 -15.64 -8.78 -5.87
CA PRO A 293 -14.71 -7.76 -5.42
C PRO A 293 -15.41 -6.56 -4.76
N ALA A 294 -14.88 -6.15 -3.62
CA ALA A 294 -15.30 -5.00 -2.84
C ALA A 294 -14.06 -4.29 -2.27
N ARG A 295 -14.29 -3.17 -1.60
CA ARG A 295 -13.23 -2.43 -0.92
C ARG A 295 -13.67 -2.06 0.47
N ARG A 296 -12.72 -2.04 1.40
CA ARG A 296 -12.91 -1.57 2.76
C ARG A 296 -12.06 -0.32 2.99
N MET A 297 -12.73 0.79 3.32
CA MET A 297 -12.07 2.01 3.77
C MET A 297 -11.81 1.92 5.26
N MET A 298 -10.57 2.20 5.68
CA MET A 298 -10.19 2.21 7.08
C MET A 298 -9.49 3.52 7.43
N LEU A 299 -9.93 4.16 8.52
CA LEU A 299 -9.30 5.33 9.10
C LEU A 299 -8.74 4.96 10.46
N ILE A 300 -7.41 5.02 10.60
CA ILE A 300 -6.68 4.56 11.79
C ILE A 300 -5.92 5.76 12.39
N HIS A 301 -6.01 5.95 13.70
CA HIS A 301 -5.24 6.97 14.40
C HIS A 301 -3.77 6.55 14.49
N LYS A 302 -2.82 7.50 14.38
CA LYS A 302 -1.38 7.20 14.36
C LYS A 302 -0.90 6.33 15.52
N ASP A 303 -1.46 6.54 16.72
CA ASP A 303 -1.05 5.82 17.93
C ASP A 303 -1.32 4.32 17.83
N LYS A 304 -2.21 3.90 16.93
CA LYS A 304 -2.60 2.50 16.75
C LYS A 304 -1.77 1.75 15.71
N ILE A 305 -1.09 2.44 14.79
CA ILE A 305 -0.27 1.76 13.78
C ILE A 305 0.86 0.94 14.45
N PRO A 306 1.65 1.46 15.40
CA PRO A 306 2.68 0.66 16.07
C PRO A 306 2.13 -0.57 16.81
N GLU A 307 0.95 -0.43 17.43
CA GLU A 307 0.26 -1.56 18.11
C GLU A 307 -0.09 -2.67 17.12
N VAL A 308 -0.62 -2.32 15.94
CA VAL A 308 -0.95 -3.30 14.90
C VAL A 308 0.32 -3.96 14.34
N VAL A 309 1.39 -3.20 14.07
CA VAL A 309 2.65 -3.78 13.54
C VAL A 309 3.27 -4.75 14.54
N GLN A 310 3.14 -4.47 15.84
CA GLN A 310 3.54 -5.41 16.89
C GLN A 310 2.66 -6.67 16.89
N LEU A 311 1.34 -6.52 16.71
CA LEU A 311 0.43 -7.66 16.55
C LEU A 311 0.81 -8.52 15.34
N MET A 312 1.06 -7.91 14.19
CA MET A 312 1.53 -8.60 12.97
C MET A 312 2.82 -9.38 13.26
N THR A 313 3.81 -8.72 13.87
CA THR A 313 5.11 -9.37 14.17
C THR A 313 4.97 -10.57 15.12
N ASN A 314 4.04 -10.51 16.07
CA ASN A 314 3.82 -11.57 17.04
C ASN A 314 2.86 -12.65 16.55
N ASN A 315 2.19 -12.44 15.42
CA ASN A 315 1.26 -13.42 14.90
C ASN A 315 2.03 -14.57 14.26
N THR A 316 1.94 -15.75 14.88
CA THR A 316 2.53 -16.99 14.37
C THR A 316 1.56 -17.78 13.49
N GLN A 317 0.32 -17.31 13.32
CA GLN A 317 -0.72 -17.95 12.51
C GLN A 317 -1.18 -16.98 11.44
N TRP A 318 -0.46 -16.99 10.32
CA TRP A 318 -0.84 -16.27 9.11
C TRP A 318 -1.74 -17.12 8.20
#